data_AF-A0A356A3Q6-F1
#
_entry.id   AF-A0A356A3Q6-F1
#
_cell.length_a   1.000
_cell.length_b   1.000
_cell.length_c   1.000
_cell.angle_alpha   90.00
_cell.angle_beta   90.00
_cell.angle_gamma   90.00
#
_symmetry.space_group_name_H-M   'P 1'
#
loop_
_entity.id
_entity.type
_entity.pdbx_description
1 polymer ?
#
loop_
_entity_poly.entity_id
_entity_poly.type
_entity_poly.pdbx_seq_one_letter_code
_entity_poly.pdbx_strand_id
1 'polypeptide(L)'
;MMQGISRHREGQTRVAIGTLHAGEGRNITPVHALLQAEVRGSTKSVNDWMTERVQSIVRGVAEAYEVQGQMIKAGQACDMNSDKEACDLIADAARDVPGITVKFLKTEDGSEDCSVLMRRAQETGAKAAFFLYGCRHHGHHRSD
;
A
#
# COMPACT_ATOMS: atom_id res chain seq x y z
N MET A 1 1.07 -10.99 -17.35
CA MET A 1 -0.10 -11.48 -16.57
C MET A 1 -0.50 -10.56 -15.43
N MET A 2 0.41 -10.15 -14.52
CA MET A 2 0.02 -9.27 -13.39
C MET A 2 -0.56 -7.91 -13.81
N GLN A 3 -0.04 -7.27 -14.87
CA GLN A 3 -0.63 -6.04 -15.41
C GLN A 3 -2.03 -6.23 -16.01
N GLY A 4 -2.41 -7.47 -16.32
CA GLY A 4 -3.72 -7.85 -16.83
C GLY A 4 -4.78 -8.10 -15.74
N ILE A 5 -4.46 -7.90 -14.46
CA ILE A 5 -5.47 -7.96 -13.40
C ILE A 5 -6.54 -6.90 -13.71
N SER A 6 -7.80 -7.33 -13.78
CA SER A 6 -8.93 -6.46 -14.06
C SER A 6 -9.04 -5.35 -13.01
N ARG A 7 -9.61 -4.20 -13.41
CA ARG A 7 -9.88 -3.12 -12.45
C ARG A 7 -11.07 -3.50 -11.57
N HIS A 8 -11.02 -3.07 -10.30
CA HIS A 8 -12.10 -3.35 -9.35
C HIS A 8 -13.18 -2.27 -9.46
N ARG A 9 -14.47 -2.66 -9.49
CA ARG A 9 -15.58 -1.71 -9.65
C ARG A 9 -15.71 -0.73 -8.48
N GLU A 10 -15.29 -1.14 -7.28
CA GLU A 10 -15.52 -0.42 -6.01
C GLU A 10 -14.37 0.53 -5.65
N GLY A 11 -13.35 0.66 -6.50
CA GLY A 11 -12.21 1.49 -6.16
C GLY A 11 -11.05 1.45 -7.14
N GLN A 12 -10.15 2.42 -7.00
CA GLN A 12 -8.94 2.47 -7.82
C GLN A 12 -7.98 1.33 -7.43
N THR A 13 -7.30 0.77 -8.43
CA THR A 13 -6.28 -0.26 -8.23
C THR A 13 -4.99 0.07 -8.97
N ARG A 14 -3.85 -0.30 -8.37
CA ARG A 14 -2.53 -0.23 -8.98
C ARG A 14 -1.81 -1.55 -8.81
N VAL A 15 -0.98 -1.91 -9.79
CA VAL A 15 -0.04 -3.03 -9.71
C VAL A 15 1.25 -2.63 -10.39
N ALA A 16 2.37 -2.90 -9.73
CA ALA A 16 3.70 -2.59 -10.24
C ALA A 16 4.64 -3.76 -9.97
N ILE A 17 5.50 -4.07 -10.93
CA ILE A 17 6.66 -4.93 -10.73
C ILE A 17 7.84 -3.99 -10.57
N GLY A 18 8.34 -3.84 -9.35
CA GLY A 18 9.48 -2.97 -9.07
C GLY A 18 10.79 -3.57 -9.56
N THR A 19 10.96 -4.88 -9.38
CA THR A 19 12.14 -5.61 -9.85
C THR A 19 11.77 -7.01 -10.36
N LEU A 20 12.56 -7.50 -11.31
CA LEU A 20 12.53 -8.86 -11.81
C LEU A 20 13.98 -9.31 -12.01
N HIS A 21 14.36 -10.38 -11.32
CA HIS A 21 15.66 -11.02 -11.44
C HIS A 21 15.44 -12.47 -11.85
N ALA A 22 16.04 -12.91 -12.95
CA ALA A 22 15.90 -14.29 -13.43
C ALA A 22 17.12 -14.70 -14.27
N GLY A 23 17.46 -16.00 -14.19
CA GLY A 23 18.48 -16.63 -15.02
C GLY A 23 19.91 -16.43 -14.55
N GLU A 24 20.74 -17.39 -14.94
CA GLU A 24 22.14 -17.51 -14.51
C GLU A 24 23.12 -17.23 -15.66
N GLY A 25 22.65 -17.20 -16.91
CA GLY A 25 23.47 -16.93 -18.09
C GLY A 25 22.68 -16.84 -19.39
N ARG A 26 23.30 -16.22 -20.41
CA ARG A 26 22.64 -15.95 -21.71
C ARG A 26 22.17 -17.21 -22.45
N ASN A 27 22.84 -18.33 -22.25
CA ASN A 27 22.61 -19.62 -22.93
C ASN A 27 22.18 -20.73 -21.97
N ILE A 28 21.75 -20.38 -20.75
CA ILE A 28 21.33 -21.32 -19.73
C ILE A 28 19.84 -21.10 -19.50
N THR A 29 19.05 -22.17 -19.54
CA THR A 29 17.64 -22.11 -19.17
C THR A 29 17.53 -21.73 -17.70
N PRO A 30 16.85 -20.62 -17.34
CA PRO A 30 16.71 -20.17 -15.96
C PRO A 30 16.07 -21.24 -15.07
N VAL A 31 16.65 -21.48 -13.89
CA VAL A 31 16.05 -22.36 -12.88
C VAL A 31 15.39 -21.58 -11.74
N HIS A 32 15.75 -20.30 -11.59
CA HIS A 32 15.16 -19.42 -10.58
C HIS A 32 14.76 -18.05 -11.15
N ALA A 33 13.72 -17.49 -10.54
CA ALA A 33 13.29 -16.11 -10.77
C ALA A 33 12.72 -15.52 -9.47
N LEU A 34 12.97 -14.23 -9.26
CA LEU A 34 12.43 -13.43 -8.17
C LEU A 34 11.78 -12.17 -8.72
N LEU A 35 10.53 -11.94 -8.34
CA LEU A 35 9.82 -10.69 -8.61
C LEU A 35 9.54 -9.97 -7.29
N GLN A 36 9.80 -8.67 -7.24
CA GLN A 36 9.28 -7.81 -6.20
C GLN A 36 8.18 -6.94 -6.80
N ALA A 37 6.98 -7.07 -6.26
CA ALA A 37 5.79 -6.45 -6.77
C ALA A 37 5.01 -5.74 -5.67
N GLU A 38 4.28 -4.71 -6.07
CA GLU A 38 3.37 -3.96 -5.20
C GLU A 38 1.98 -3.94 -5.83
N VAL A 39 0.96 -4.13 -5.00
CA VAL A 39 -0.43 -3.84 -5.35
C VAL A 39 -0.97 -2.76 -4.42
N ARG A 40 -1.86 -1.91 -4.95
CA ARG A 40 -2.65 -0.97 -4.15
C ARG A 40 -4.11 -1.07 -4.52
N GLY A 41 -4.97 -0.92 -3.51
CA GLY A 41 -6.40 -0.67 -3.65
C GLY A 41 -6.78 0.55 -2.83
N SER A 42 -7.76 1.33 -3.30
CA SER A 42 -8.23 2.52 -2.58
C SER A 42 -8.91 2.22 -1.24
N THR A 43 -9.31 0.96 -1.02
CA THR A 43 -9.79 0.44 0.26
C THR A 43 -9.11 -0.88 0.57
N LYS A 44 -9.15 -1.31 1.84
CA LYS A 44 -8.65 -2.61 2.28
C LYS A 44 -9.25 -3.76 1.47
N SER A 45 -10.57 -3.79 1.26
CA SER A 45 -11.22 -4.87 0.52
C SER A 45 -10.74 -4.95 -0.93
N VAL A 46 -10.59 -3.79 -1.58
CA VAL A 46 -10.06 -3.70 -2.95
C VAL A 46 -8.59 -4.15 -3.02
N ASN A 47 -7.79 -3.79 -2.01
CA ASN A 47 -6.38 -4.19 -1.95
C ASN A 47 -6.20 -5.69 -1.66
N ASP A 48 -7.02 -6.24 -0.75
CA ASP A 48 -7.02 -7.67 -0.44
C ASP A 48 -7.42 -8.47 -1.69
N TRP A 49 -8.43 -8.01 -2.44
CA TRP A 49 -8.80 -8.60 -3.73
C TRP A 49 -7.65 -8.60 -4.74
N MET A 50 -6.94 -7.47 -4.89
CA MET A 50 -5.76 -7.40 -5.77
C MET A 50 -4.68 -8.41 -5.35
N THR A 51 -4.44 -8.54 -4.04
CA THR A 51 -3.48 -9.49 -3.48
C THR A 51 -3.86 -10.94 -3.80
N GLU A 52 -5.14 -11.29 -3.67
CA GLU A 52 -5.65 -12.60 -4.04
C GLU A 52 -5.51 -12.88 -5.54
N ARG A 53 -5.73 -11.88 -6.40
CA ARG A 53 -5.53 -12.05 -7.86
C ARG A 53 -4.07 -12.32 -8.20
N VAL A 54 -3.13 -11.63 -7.55
CA VAL A 54 -1.69 -11.93 -7.67
C VAL A 54 -1.40 -13.38 -7.26
N GLN A 55 -1.94 -13.82 -6.11
CA GLN A 55 -1.73 -15.18 -5.64
C GLN A 55 -2.30 -16.23 -6.62
N SER A 56 -3.49 -15.99 -7.19
CA SER A 56 -4.07 -16.85 -8.23
C SER A 56 -3.22 -16.92 -9.50
N ILE A 57 -2.63 -15.79 -9.93
CA ILE A 57 -1.72 -15.77 -11.08
C ILE A 57 -0.46 -16.58 -10.79
N VAL A 58 0.14 -16.43 -9.61
CA VAL A 58 1.34 -17.20 -9.23
C VAL A 58 1.04 -18.70 -9.26
N ARG A 59 -0.08 -19.14 -8.68
CA ARG A 59 -0.49 -20.56 -8.74
C ARG A 59 -0.72 -21.04 -10.16
N GLY A 60 -1.42 -20.26 -10.99
CA GLY A 60 -1.70 -20.64 -12.37
C GLY A 60 -0.44 -20.72 -13.25
N VAL A 61 0.52 -19.82 -13.07
CA VAL A 61 1.82 -19.89 -13.78
C VAL A 61 2.62 -21.08 -13.31
N ALA A 62 2.68 -21.32 -12.00
CA ALA A 62 3.40 -22.45 -11.42
C ALA A 62 2.90 -23.78 -12.01
N GLU A 63 1.58 -23.96 -12.06
CA GLU A 63 0.94 -25.12 -12.69
C GLU A 63 1.27 -25.23 -14.19
N ALA A 64 1.07 -24.15 -14.95
CA ALA A 64 1.21 -24.17 -16.40
C ALA A 64 2.65 -24.45 -16.89
N TYR A 65 3.65 -24.13 -16.08
CA TYR A 65 5.06 -24.35 -16.40
C TYR A 65 5.71 -25.47 -15.57
N GLU A 66 4.92 -26.18 -14.76
CA GLU A 66 5.37 -27.28 -13.89
C GLU A 66 6.52 -26.86 -12.95
N VAL A 67 6.45 -25.64 -12.41
CA VAL A 67 7.45 -25.07 -11.48
C VAL A 67 6.86 -24.82 -10.10
N GLN A 68 7.72 -24.64 -9.11
CA GLN A 68 7.30 -24.19 -7.78
C GLN A 68 7.14 -22.67 -7.76
N GLY A 69 5.96 -22.19 -7.34
CA GLY A 69 5.67 -20.77 -7.15
C GLY A 69 5.38 -20.45 -5.69
N GLN A 70 6.12 -19.51 -5.11
CA GLN A 70 5.86 -18.99 -3.76
C GLN A 70 5.59 -17.49 -3.81
N MET A 71 4.62 -17.04 -3.01
CA MET A 71 4.38 -15.63 -2.75
C MET A 71 4.62 -15.36 -1.27
N ILE A 72 5.48 -14.39 -0.97
CA ILE A 72 5.73 -13.91 0.39
C ILE A 72 5.20 -12.49 0.48
N LYS A 73 4.36 -12.24 1.48
CA LYS A 73 3.86 -10.90 1.77
C LYS A 73 4.93 -10.14 2.56
N ALA A 74 5.58 -9.18 1.92
CA ALA A 74 6.67 -8.39 2.52
C ALA A 74 6.16 -7.22 3.40
N GLY A 75 4.95 -6.74 3.18
CA GLY A 75 4.36 -5.64 3.94
C GLY A 75 2.90 -5.38 3.54
N GLN A 76 2.20 -4.55 4.32
CA GLN A 76 0.85 -4.09 4.02
C GLN A 76 0.56 -2.73 4.69
N ALA A 77 -0.17 -1.89 3.98
CA ALA A 77 -0.96 -0.79 4.52
C ALA A 77 -2.46 -1.02 4.21
N CYS A 78 -3.34 -0.28 4.86
CA CYS A 78 -4.75 -0.21 4.52
C CYS A 78 -5.20 1.25 4.33
N ASP A 79 -6.45 1.45 3.91
CA ASP A 79 -7.03 2.79 3.88
C ASP A 79 -7.08 3.38 5.29
N MET A 80 -6.78 4.68 5.34
CA MET A 80 -6.62 5.45 6.56
C MET A 80 -7.72 6.51 6.64
N ASN A 81 -8.76 6.21 7.43
CA ASN A 81 -9.93 7.07 7.57
C ASN A 81 -9.94 7.69 8.97
N SER A 82 -9.54 8.96 9.08
CA SER A 82 -9.50 9.65 10.37
C SER A 82 -10.91 9.97 10.87
N ASP A 83 -11.17 9.67 12.14
CA ASP A 83 -12.41 10.05 12.82
C ASP A 83 -12.47 11.56 12.99
N LYS A 84 -13.62 12.17 12.66
CA LYS A 84 -13.83 13.61 12.80
C LYS A 84 -13.52 14.10 14.21
N GLU A 85 -13.97 13.39 15.24
CA GLU A 85 -13.74 13.73 16.65
C GLU A 85 -12.25 13.77 17.01
N ALA A 86 -11.46 12.81 16.52
CA ALA A 86 -10.03 12.78 16.76
C ALA A 86 -9.31 13.90 15.98
N CYS A 87 -9.74 14.17 14.74
CA CYS A 87 -9.22 15.29 13.96
C CYS A 87 -9.51 16.65 14.62
N ASP A 88 -10.72 16.85 15.13
CA ASP A 88 -11.11 18.09 15.82
C ASP A 88 -10.27 18.28 17.09
N LEU A 89 -10.09 17.23 17.89
CA LEU A 89 -9.25 17.26 19.10
C LEU A 89 -7.81 17.67 18.79
N ILE A 90 -7.20 17.09 17.74
CA ILE A 90 -5.85 17.45 17.30
C ILE A 90 -5.81 18.89 16.80
N ALA A 91 -6.82 19.32 16.04
CA ALA A 91 -6.91 20.68 15.52
C ALA A 91 -7.00 21.73 16.63
N ASP A 92 -7.78 21.46 17.68
CA ASP A 92 -7.90 22.35 18.84
C ASP A 92 -6.57 22.47 19.58
N ALA A 93 -5.93 21.34 19.90
CA ALA A 93 -4.61 21.35 20.53
C ALA A 93 -3.54 22.06 19.68
N ALA A 94 -3.58 21.92 18.36
CA ALA A 94 -2.63 22.56 17.46
C ALA A 94 -2.82 24.08 17.36
N ARG A 95 -4.04 24.60 17.56
CA ARG A 95 -4.33 26.05 17.56
C ARG A 95 -3.74 26.77 18.78
N ASP A 96 -3.51 26.05 19.88
CA ASP A 96 -2.89 26.60 21.09
C ASP A 96 -1.36 26.77 20.95
N VAL A 97 -0.76 26.21 19.90
CA VAL A 97 0.68 26.30 19.64
C VAL A 97 1.00 27.59 18.86
N PRO A 98 1.79 28.52 19.42
CA PRO A 98 2.13 29.77 18.73
C PRO A 98 2.80 29.54 17.37
N GLY A 99 2.29 30.20 16.33
CA GLY A 99 2.85 30.15 14.98
C GLY A 99 2.41 28.96 14.13
N ILE A 100 1.51 28.10 14.61
CA ILE A 100 0.96 26.98 13.84
C ILE A 100 -0.34 27.39 13.14
N THR A 101 -0.48 26.96 11.89
CA THR A 101 -1.73 27.05 11.12
C THR A 101 -2.27 25.65 10.86
N VAL A 102 -3.56 25.44 11.12
CA VAL A 102 -4.22 24.15 10.92
C VAL A 102 -4.98 24.13 9.60
N LYS A 103 -4.83 23.04 8.83
CA LYS A 103 -5.57 22.79 7.60
C LYS A 103 -6.03 21.33 7.56
N PHE A 104 -7.31 21.11 7.27
CA PHE A 104 -7.84 19.79 7.01
C PHE A 104 -7.56 19.38 5.57
N LEU A 105 -6.96 18.20 5.39
CA LEU A 105 -6.68 17.61 4.08
C LEU A 105 -7.80 16.64 3.73
N LYS A 106 -8.31 16.69 2.50
CA LYS A 106 -9.39 15.79 2.05
C LYS A 106 -8.86 14.42 1.62
N THR A 107 -7.72 14.40 0.95
CA THR A 107 -7.04 13.18 0.50
C THR A 107 -5.58 13.50 0.23
N GLU A 108 -4.68 12.61 0.61
CA GLU A 108 -3.29 12.59 0.16
C GLU A 108 -3.05 11.28 -0.60
N ASP A 109 -2.29 11.35 -1.69
CA ASP A 109 -1.85 10.17 -2.43
C ASP A 109 -0.67 9.53 -1.70
N GLY A 110 -0.84 8.30 -1.21
CA GLY A 110 0.21 7.64 -0.44
C GLY A 110 -0.26 6.36 0.23
N SER A 111 0.63 5.69 0.94
CA SER A 111 0.33 4.56 1.79
C SER A 111 1.26 4.62 2.99
N GLU A 112 0.74 4.35 4.18
CA GLU A 112 1.48 4.44 5.45
C GLU A 112 1.16 3.21 6.29
N ASP A 113 2.16 2.59 6.93
CA ASP A 113 1.98 1.33 7.67
C ASP A 113 1.20 1.53 8.97
N CYS A 114 1.24 2.73 9.55
CA CYS A 114 0.48 3.09 10.74
C CYS A 114 -1.03 2.98 10.52
N SER A 115 -1.49 2.95 9.25
CA SER A 115 -2.86 2.65 8.88
C SER A 115 -3.35 1.33 9.49
N VAL A 116 -2.49 0.31 9.60
CA VAL A 116 -2.83 -0.99 10.19
C VAL A 116 -3.11 -0.85 11.69
N LEU A 117 -2.28 -0.08 12.39
CA LEU A 117 -2.46 0.20 13.82
C LEU A 117 -3.72 1.03 14.06
N MET A 118 -3.91 2.07 13.25
CA MET A 118 -5.08 2.95 13.30
C MET A 118 -6.37 2.17 13.08
N ARG A 119 -6.44 1.32 12.05
CA ARG A 119 -7.58 0.44 11.81
C ARG A 119 -7.85 -0.47 12.99
N ARG A 120 -6.80 -1.12 13.53
CA ARG A 120 -6.96 -2.02 14.66
C ARG A 120 -7.52 -1.31 15.88
N ALA A 121 -7.08 -0.07 16.15
CA ALA A 121 -7.63 0.74 17.23
C ALA A 121 -9.11 1.06 16.99
N GLN A 122 -9.47 1.49 15.77
CA GLN A 122 -10.85 1.79 15.39
C GLN A 122 -11.79 0.59 15.50
N GLU A 123 -11.33 -0.62 15.13
CA GLU A 123 -12.09 -1.87 15.30
C GLU A 123 -12.39 -2.19 16.78
N THR A 124 -11.59 -1.68 17.71
CA THR A 124 -11.82 -1.80 19.16
C THR A 124 -12.67 -0.65 19.74
N GLY A 125 -13.16 0.25 18.89
CA GLY A 125 -13.98 1.40 19.28
C GLY A 125 -13.19 2.67 19.60
N ALA A 126 -11.86 2.67 19.48
CA ALA A 126 -11.05 3.87 19.66
C ALA A 126 -11.27 4.85 18.50
N LYS A 127 -11.18 6.15 18.78
CA LYS A 127 -11.12 7.20 17.76
C LYS A 127 -9.67 7.44 17.38
N ALA A 128 -9.38 7.52 16.09
CA ALA A 128 -8.03 7.72 15.61
C ALA A 128 -7.97 8.74 14.48
N ALA A 129 -6.86 9.47 14.41
CA ALA A 129 -6.60 10.39 13.34
C ALA A 129 -5.11 10.39 12.99
N PHE A 130 -4.83 10.64 11.72
CA PHE A 130 -3.49 10.85 11.21
C PHE A 130 -3.34 12.33 10.85
N PHE A 131 -2.24 12.95 11.26
CA PHE A 131 -1.93 14.34 10.95
C PHE A 131 -0.50 14.47 10.45
N LEU A 132 -0.28 15.49 9.62
CA LEU A 132 1.03 15.82 9.08
C LEU A 132 1.49 17.12 9.72
N TYR A 133 2.76 17.17 10.13
CA TYR A 133 3.41 18.40 10.53
C TYR A 133 4.25 18.93 9.37
N GLY A 134 3.91 20.13 8.89
CA GLY A 134 4.54 20.72 7.71
C GLY A 134 6.05 20.91 7.90
N CYS A 135 6.83 20.46 6.92
CA CYS A 135 8.28 20.68 6.86
C CYS A 135 8.68 21.12 5.44
N ARG A 136 9.81 21.84 5.31
CA ARG A 136 10.38 22.15 3.99
C ARG A 136 11.07 20.89 3.45
N HIS A 137 10.36 20.13 2.64
CA HIS A 137 10.87 18.91 2.01
C HIS A 137 10.92 19.05 0.49
N HIS A 138 11.93 18.47 -0.15
CA HIS A 138 12.13 18.52 -1.61
C HIS A 138 11.41 17.38 -2.37
N GLY A 139 10.36 16.78 -1.79
CA GLY A 139 9.63 15.62 -2.34
C GLY A 139 10.15 14.24 -1.87
N HIS A 140 9.30 13.22 -1.90
CA HIS A 140 9.55 11.87 -1.38
C HIS A 140 10.11 10.91 -2.46
N HIS A 141 10.81 9.85 -2.04
CA HIS A 141 11.24 8.72 -2.88
C HIS A 141 12.03 9.11 -4.14
N ARG A 142 12.97 10.04 -3.99
CA ARG A 142 13.87 10.51 -5.04
C ARG A 142 15.32 10.26 -4.61
N SER A 143 16.20 10.04 -5.59
CA SER A 143 17.63 10.24 -5.39
C SER A 143 17.89 11.73 -5.11
N ASP A 144 19.09 12.02 -4.65
CA ASP A 144 19.64 13.38 -4.54
C ASP A 144 19.38 14.20 -5.82
#